data_AF-A0A1Y2W983-F1
#
_entry.id   AF-A0A1Y2W983-F1
#
_cell.length_a   1.000
_cell.length_b   1.000
_cell.length_c   1.000
_cell.angle_alpha   90.00
_cell.angle_beta   90.00
_cell.angle_gamma   90.00
#
_symmetry.space_group_name_H-M   'P 1'
#
loop_
_entity.id
_entity.type
_entity.pdbx_description
1 polymer ?
#
loop_
_entity_poly.entity_id
_entity_poly.type
_entity_poly.pdbx_seq_one_letter_code
_entity_poly.pdbx_strand_id
1 'polypeptide(L)'
;MTRISAADGMISFVPGAGSYFYETVPCIDAVASGYRAIAFTMRAPPDSSITLEMQTMSSCADPTHHSTYRYVMDFTGDLQRVTIPLSSFVGADTTAISGFSWATWEFYGDKNFVWQLGDVEFICGADAAKGLDGVELPTRSLSGNSTETV
;
A
#
# COMPACT_ATOMS: atom_id res chain seq x y z
N MET A 1 0.66 -14.03 13.41
CA MET A 1 -0.60 -14.40 12.77
C MET A 1 -1.34 -15.39 13.65
N THR A 2 -2.64 -15.25 13.89
CA THR A 2 -3.38 -16.20 14.76
C THR A 2 -4.10 -17.29 13.96
N ARG A 3 -4.53 -16.99 12.72
CA ARG A 3 -5.03 -17.95 11.73
C ARG A 3 -4.65 -17.49 10.32
N ILE A 4 -4.38 -18.44 9.42
CA ILE A 4 -4.12 -18.16 8.00
C ILE A 4 -4.51 -19.35 7.13
N SER A 5 -5.03 -19.08 5.93
CA SER A 5 -5.25 -20.04 4.85
C SER A 5 -5.09 -19.34 3.49
N ALA A 6 -4.77 -20.09 2.44
CA ALA A 6 -4.68 -19.58 1.08
C ALA A 6 -5.57 -20.40 0.14
N ALA A 7 -6.37 -19.72 -0.67
CA ALA A 7 -7.21 -20.32 -1.71
C ALA A 7 -7.49 -19.29 -2.80
N ASP A 8 -7.56 -19.74 -4.05
CA ASP A 8 -7.99 -18.92 -5.20
C ASP A 8 -7.26 -17.57 -5.34
N GLY A 9 -5.94 -17.55 -5.12
CA GLY A 9 -5.13 -16.32 -5.24
C GLY A 9 -5.25 -15.35 -4.07
N MET A 10 -6.03 -15.68 -3.05
CA MET A 10 -6.24 -14.86 -1.85
C MET A 10 -5.72 -15.57 -0.61
N ILE A 11 -5.12 -14.79 0.29
CA ILE A 11 -4.83 -15.19 1.67
C ILE A 11 -5.95 -14.67 2.57
N SER A 12 -6.49 -15.56 3.41
CA SER A 12 -7.46 -15.23 4.45
C SER A 12 -6.81 -15.41 5.81
N PHE A 13 -6.88 -14.41 6.67
CA PHE A 13 -6.10 -14.40 7.90
C PHE A 13 -6.74 -13.60 9.04
N VAL A 14 -6.35 -13.91 10.27
CA VAL A 14 -6.62 -13.09 11.45
C VAL A 14 -5.27 -12.59 11.96
N PRO A 15 -4.99 -11.26 11.89
CA PRO A 15 -3.70 -10.72 12.25
C PRO A 15 -3.38 -10.97 13.73
N GLY A 16 -2.10 -11.15 14.02
CA GLY A 16 -1.58 -11.17 15.38
C GLY A 16 -0.74 -9.92 15.64
N ALA A 17 -0.38 -9.66 16.89
CA ALA A 17 0.55 -8.56 17.19
C ALA A 17 1.85 -8.73 16.39
N GLY A 18 2.26 -7.66 15.68
CA GLY A 18 3.48 -7.64 14.88
C GLY A 18 3.49 -8.54 13.64
N SER A 19 2.34 -9.09 13.20
CA SER A 19 2.31 -9.81 11.92
C SER A 19 2.42 -8.84 10.74
N TYR A 20 2.96 -9.33 9.63
CA TYR A 20 3.00 -8.64 8.35
C TYR A 20 2.95 -9.66 7.21
N PHE A 21 2.60 -9.18 6.02
CA PHE A 21 2.85 -9.89 4.77
C PHE A 21 3.92 -9.17 4.01
N TYR A 22 4.83 -9.93 3.40
CA TYR A 22 5.94 -9.39 2.65
C TYR A 22 5.99 -10.07 1.28
N GLU A 23 6.07 -9.27 0.24
CA GLU A 23 6.21 -9.72 -1.14
C GLU A 23 7.54 -9.21 -1.69
N THR A 24 8.45 -10.12 -2.00
CA THR A 24 9.69 -9.81 -2.72
C THR A 24 9.40 -9.82 -4.21
N VAL A 25 9.79 -8.76 -4.91
CA VAL A 25 9.76 -8.74 -6.37
C VAL A 25 11.18 -8.82 -6.93
N PRO A 26 11.38 -9.32 -8.16
CA PRO A 26 12.60 -8.99 -8.90
C PRO A 26 12.80 -7.49 -8.89
N CYS A 27 14.03 -7.00 -8.99
CA CYS A 27 14.24 -5.56 -9.08
C CYS A 27 13.46 -4.98 -10.27
N ILE A 28 12.51 -4.09 -9.99
CA ILE A 28 11.61 -3.51 -11.00
C ILE A 28 11.99 -2.05 -11.21
N ASP A 29 12.32 -1.74 -12.46
CA ASP A 29 12.29 -0.38 -12.97
C ASP A 29 10.87 -0.03 -13.42
N ALA A 30 10.10 0.58 -12.51
CA ALA A 30 8.71 0.94 -12.76
C ALA A 30 8.62 2.05 -13.83
N VAL A 31 9.63 2.91 -13.93
CA VAL A 31 9.65 4.01 -14.90
C VAL A 31 9.84 3.45 -16.30
N ALA A 32 10.86 2.61 -16.51
CA ALA A 32 11.09 1.96 -17.80
C ALA A 32 9.94 1.02 -18.20
N SER A 33 9.30 0.37 -17.22
CA SER A 33 8.17 -0.55 -17.46
C SER A 33 6.82 0.17 -17.60
N GLY A 34 6.74 1.48 -17.36
CA GLY A 34 5.50 2.26 -17.46
C GLY A 34 4.49 2.03 -16.33
N TYR A 35 4.92 1.42 -15.21
CA TYR A 35 4.08 1.23 -14.03
C TYR A 35 3.96 2.53 -13.24
N ARG A 36 2.73 2.84 -12.78
CA ARG A 36 2.43 4.07 -12.05
C ARG A 36 1.75 3.85 -10.70
N ALA A 37 1.21 2.66 -10.45
CA ALA A 37 0.62 2.29 -9.18
C ALA A 37 0.87 0.82 -8.85
N ILE A 38 0.72 0.48 -7.58
CA ILE A 38 0.47 -0.89 -7.12
C ILE A 38 -1.01 -1.01 -6.79
N ALA A 39 -1.62 -2.13 -7.15
CA ALA A 39 -2.95 -2.48 -6.71
C ALA A 39 -2.93 -3.81 -5.97
N PHE A 40 -3.90 -3.97 -5.07
CA PHE A 40 -4.17 -5.23 -4.38
C PHE A 40 -5.64 -5.30 -4.00
N THR A 41 -6.18 -6.50 -3.92
CA THR A 41 -7.52 -6.76 -3.38
C THR A 41 -7.43 -6.94 -1.87
N MET A 42 -8.27 -6.24 -1.11
CA MET A 42 -8.34 -6.31 0.34
C MET A 42 -9.78 -6.43 0.82
N ARG A 43 -10.00 -7.29 1.81
CA ARG A 43 -11.15 -7.21 2.73
C ARG A 43 -10.61 -7.01 4.13
N ALA A 44 -11.00 -5.91 4.76
CA ALA A 44 -10.59 -5.54 6.10
C ALA A 44 -11.81 -5.01 6.88
N PRO A 45 -11.77 -4.97 8.23
CA PRO A 45 -12.82 -4.33 9.01
C PRO A 45 -13.12 -2.90 8.53
N PRO A 46 -14.35 -2.41 8.64
CA PRO A 46 -14.66 -1.02 8.31
C PRO A 46 -13.84 -0.06 9.18
N ASP A 47 -13.45 1.07 8.59
CA ASP A 47 -12.65 2.14 9.23
C ASP A 47 -11.28 1.66 9.77
N SER A 48 -10.80 0.51 9.31
CA SER A 48 -9.46 0.02 9.64
C SER A 48 -8.38 0.69 8.80
N SER A 49 -7.13 0.49 9.20
CA SER A 49 -5.95 0.96 8.48
C SER A 49 -4.82 -0.05 8.50
N ILE A 50 -3.94 0.09 7.51
CA ILE A 50 -2.67 -0.64 7.42
C ILE A 50 -1.55 0.32 7.02
N THR A 51 -0.32 -0.08 7.32
CA THR A 51 0.85 0.51 6.69
C THR A 51 1.27 -0.36 5.52
N LEU A 52 1.38 0.26 4.33
CA LEU A 52 2.04 -0.30 3.16
C LEU A 52 3.45 0.27 3.06
N GLU A 53 4.45 -0.59 3.15
CA GLU A 53 5.85 -0.28 2.88
C GLU A 53 6.17 -0.60 1.41
N MET A 54 6.94 0.27 0.75
CA MET A 54 7.66 -0.04 -0.48
C MET A 54 9.15 0.00 -0.19
N GLN A 55 9.82 -1.10 -0.52
CA GLN A 55 11.27 -1.20 -0.46
C GLN A 55 11.86 -0.94 -1.84
N THR A 56 12.86 -0.06 -1.86
CA THR A 56 13.63 0.29 -3.07
C THR A 56 15.12 0.16 -2.80
N MET A 57 15.92 0.10 -3.85
CA MET A 57 17.39 0.15 -3.79
C MET A 57 17.85 1.38 -4.58
N SER A 58 19.13 1.76 -4.49
CA SER A 58 19.67 2.83 -5.36
C SER A 58 19.85 2.37 -6.82
N SER A 59 19.93 1.05 -7.01
CA SER A 59 19.95 0.37 -8.31
C SER A 59 19.69 -1.12 -8.10
N CYS A 60 19.38 -1.86 -9.17
CA CYS A 60 19.21 -3.31 -9.10
C CYS A 60 20.46 -4.12 -8.73
N ALA A 61 21.62 -3.48 -8.67
CA ALA A 61 22.88 -4.11 -8.24
C ALA A 61 23.24 -3.76 -6.79
N ASP A 62 22.53 -2.83 -6.15
CA ASP A 62 22.79 -2.42 -4.77
C ASP A 62 22.09 -3.39 -3.79
N PRO A 63 22.81 -4.01 -2.84
CA PRO A 63 22.19 -4.85 -1.82
C PRO A 63 21.46 -4.07 -0.72
N THR A 64 21.57 -2.74 -0.69
CA THR A 64 21.02 -1.89 0.36
C THR A 64 19.57 -1.50 0.05
N HIS A 65 18.66 -1.87 0.95
CA HIS A 65 17.25 -1.51 0.84
C HIS A 65 16.94 -0.20 1.60
N HIS A 66 16.02 0.57 1.02
CA HIS A 66 15.44 1.78 1.58
C HIS A 66 13.93 1.60 1.67
N SER A 67 13.37 1.85 2.85
CA SER A 67 11.94 1.69 3.11
C SER A 67 11.23 3.04 3.05
N THR A 68 10.11 3.07 2.34
CA THR A 68 9.16 4.18 2.35
C THR A 68 7.77 3.67 2.69
N TYR A 69 6.97 4.48 3.37
CA TYR A 69 5.72 4.01 3.98
C TYR A 69 4.52 4.86 3.56
N ARG A 70 3.37 4.21 3.46
CA ARG A 70 2.06 4.82 3.20
C ARG A 70 1.00 4.23 4.11
N TYR A 71 0.19 5.09 4.70
CA TYR A 71 -1.03 4.66 5.36
C TYR A 71 -2.11 4.42 4.31
N VAL A 72 -2.77 3.27 4.41
CA VAL A 72 -3.98 2.94 3.67
C VAL A 72 -5.09 2.81 4.71
N MET A 73 -6.17 3.57 4.53
CA MET A 73 -7.23 3.76 5.53
C MET A 73 -8.59 3.66 4.85
N ASP A 74 -9.65 3.87 5.64
CA ASP A 74 -11.03 3.98 5.18
C ASP A 74 -11.53 2.71 4.45
N PHE A 75 -11.09 1.54 4.93
CA PHE A 75 -11.63 0.26 4.46
C PHE A 75 -13.12 0.15 4.75
N THR A 76 -13.85 -0.55 3.89
CA THR A 76 -15.32 -0.55 3.87
C THR A 76 -15.96 -1.73 4.62
N GLY A 77 -15.18 -2.76 4.97
CA GLY A 77 -15.73 -4.05 5.45
C GLY A 77 -15.92 -5.09 4.33
N ASP A 78 -16.09 -4.62 3.09
CA ASP A 78 -16.28 -5.44 1.90
C ASP A 78 -14.96 -5.68 1.16
N LEU A 79 -14.97 -6.68 0.28
CA LEU A 79 -13.85 -6.92 -0.64
C LEU A 79 -13.75 -5.76 -1.62
N GLN A 80 -12.59 -5.09 -1.65
CA GLN A 80 -12.35 -3.94 -2.50
C GLN A 80 -10.95 -3.99 -3.11
N ARG A 81 -10.80 -3.36 -4.27
CA ARG A 81 -9.50 -3.16 -4.90
C ARG A 81 -8.93 -1.83 -4.44
N VAL A 82 -7.76 -1.86 -3.82
CA VAL A 82 -7.00 -0.68 -3.44
C VAL A 82 -5.96 -0.41 -4.51
N THR A 83 -5.85 0.85 -4.97
CA THR A 83 -4.82 1.26 -5.93
C THR A 83 -4.04 2.44 -5.37
N ILE A 84 -2.74 2.25 -5.16
CA ILE A 84 -1.85 3.24 -4.56
C ILE A 84 -0.85 3.72 -5.62
N PRO A 85 -0.86 5.02 -5.99
CA PRO A 85 0.15 5.58 -6.88
C PRO A 85 1.56 5.40 -6.31
N LEU A 86 2.51 4.96 -7.14
CA LEU A 86 3.91 4.81 -6.72
C LEU A 86 4.53 6.16 -6.32
N SER A 87 4.11 7.25 -6.96
CA SER A 87 4.53 8.61 -6.61
C SER A 87 4.10 9.06 -5.22
N SER A 88 3.19 8.32 -4.59
CA SER A 88 2.75 8.60 -3.23
C SER A 88 3.84 8.24 -2.21
N PHE A 89 4.73 7.28 -2.51
CA PHE A 89 5.87 6.91 -1.68
C PHE A 89 7.00 7.93 -1.79
N VAL A 90 6.88 9.05 -1.06
CA VAL A 90 7.84 10.17 -1.12
C VAL A 90 9.24 9.70 -0.70
N GLY A 91 10.23 9.94 -1.56
CA GLY A 91 11.63 9.59 -1.33
C GLY A 91 12.02 8.19 -1.81
N ALA A 92 11.10 7.42 -2.37
CA ALA A 92 11.39 6.10 -2.92
C ALA A 92 12.00 6.20 -4.33
N ASP A 93 12.94 5.31 -4.63
CA ASP A 93 13.48 5.17 -5.98
C ASP A 93 12.67 4.12 -6.77
N THR A 94 11.71 4.59 -7.56
CA THR A 94 10.84 3.71 -8.34
C THR A 94 11.53 3.07 -9.54
N THR A 95 12.82 3.35 -9.78
CA THR A 95 13.62 2.67 -10.81
C THR A 95 14.24 1.35 -10.31
N ALA A 96 14.15 1.07 -9.01
CA ALA A 96 14.69 -0.16 -8.41
C ALA A 96 13.84 -0.64 -7.22
N ILE A 97 12.56 -0.93 -7.46
CA ILE A 97 11.64 -1.49 -6.45
C ILE A 97 12.02 -2.96 -6.17
N SER A 98 12.12 -3.35 -4.91
CA SER A 98 12.52 -4.70 -4.47
C SER A 98 11.47 -5.45 -3.68
N GLY A 99 10.46 -4.78 -3.13
CA GLY A 99 9.41 -5.47 -2.39
C GLY A 99 8.38 -4.54 -1.76
N PHE A 100 7.36 -5.17 -1.19
CA PHE A 100 6.29 -4.50 -0.45
C PHE A 100 5.98 -5.23 0.85
N SER A 101 5.58 -4.48 1.87
CA SER A 101 5.12 -5.04 3.15
C SER A 101 3.77 -4.45 3.55
N TRP A 102 2.83 -5.31 3.93
CA TRP A 102 1.55 -4.91 4.54
C TRP A 102 1.62 -5.23 6.02
N ALA A 103 1.43 -4.22 6.87
CA ALA A 103 1.64 -4.33 8.31
C ALA A 103 0.63 -3.49 9.12
N THR A 104 0.89 -3.41 10.42
CA THR A 104 0.13 -2.72 11.49
C THR A 104 -1.26 -3.27 11.78
N TRP A 105 -2.09 -3.55 10.77
CA TRP A 105 -3.44 -4.14 10.91
C TRP A 105 -4.26 -3.47 12.02
N GLU A 106 -4.44 -2.15 11.92
CA GLU A 106 -5.10 -1.34 12.93
C GLU A 106 -6.61 -1.35 12.73
N PHE A 107 -7.36 -1.78 13.74
CA PHE A 107 -8.83 -1.77 13.71
C PHE A 107 -9.41 -1.75 15.11
N TYR A 108 -10.65 -1.28 15.22
CA TYR A 108 -11.47 -1.40 16.41
C TYR A 108 -12.64 -2.32 16.10
N GLY A 109 -12.85 -3.38 16.88
CA GLY A 109 -13.97 -4.30 16.68
C GLY A 109 -13.66 -5.76 16.95
N ASP A 110 -14.31 -6.66 16.21
CA ASP A 110 -14.17 -8.10 16.37
C ASP A 110 -12.75 -8.57 16.00
N LYS A 111 -12.02 -9.05 17.00
CA LYS A 111 -10.66 -9.59 16.85
C LYS A 111 -10.60 -10.89 16.03
N ASN A 112 -11.74 -11.50 15.73
CA ASN A 112 -11.84 -12.67 14.88
C ASN A 112 -12.26 -12.34 13.44
N PHE A 113 -12.40 -11.06 13.08
CA PHE A 113 -12.66 -10.67 11.70
C PHE A 113 -11.57 -11.25 10.79
N VAL A 114 -12.00 -11.95 9.74
CA VAL A 114 -11.08 -12.57 8.78
C VAL A 114 -10.76 -11.55 7.70
N TRP A 115 -9.53 -11.05 7.73
CA TRP A 115 -8.96 -10.21 6.69
C TRP A 115 -8.68 -11.05 5.44
N GLN A 116 -8.72 -10.44 4.27
CA GLN A 116 -8.32 -11.07 3.02
C GLN A 116 -7.41 -10.15 2.22
N LEU A 117 -6.31 -10.66 1.68
CA LEU A 117 -5.37 -9.93 0.82
C LEU A 117 -5.04 -10.79 -0.40
N GLY A 118 -4.86 -10.19 -1.56
CA GLY A 118 -4.40 -10.90 -2.76
C GLY A 118 -4.45 -10.01 -3.99
N ASP A 119 -4.34 -10.63 -5.17
CA ASP A 119 -4.30 -9.95 -6.47
C ASP A 119 -3.33 -8.74 -6.49
N VAL A 120 -2.14 -8.93 -5.92
CA VAL A 120 -1.11 -7.88 -5.89
C VAL A 120 -0.53 -7.72 -7.29
N GLU A 121 -0.60 -6.51 -7.83
CA GLU A 121 -0.15 -6.25 -9.20
C GLU A 121 0.34 -4.81 -9.41
N PHE A 122 1.20 -4.62 -10.40
CA PHE A 122 1.58 -3.31 -10.90
C PHE A 122 0.60 -2.83 -11.96
N ILE A 123 0.29 -1.54 -11.93
CA ILE A 123 -0.69 -0.91 -12.81
C ILE A 123 -0.01 0.06 -13.76
N CYS A 124 -0.32 -0.08 -15.05
CA CYS A 124 0.14 0.82 -16.10
C CYS A 124 -0.57 2.19 -16.07
N GLY A 125 0.07 3.19 -16.68
CA GLY A 125 -0.30 4.60 -16.46
C GLY A 125 -1.67 5.11 -16.88
N ALA A 126 -2.46 4.36 -17.66
CA ALA A 126 -3.85 4.72 -17.97
C ALA A 126 -4.85 4.28 -16.88
N ASP A 127 -4.52 3.21 -16.15
CA ASP A 127 -5.41 2.56 -15.18
C ASP A 127 -5.18 3.07 -13.75
N ALA A 128 -3.99 3.63 -13.47
CA ALA A 128 -3.64 4.18 -12.16
C ALA A 128 -4.49 5.40 -11.73
N ALA A 129 -5.09 6.13 -12.68
CA ALA A 129 -5.90 7.32 -12.41
C ALA A 129 -7.34 7.01 -11.95
N LYS A 130 -7.80 5.75 -12.06
CA LYS A 130 -9.15 5.32 -11.65
C LYS A 130 -9.21 4.82 -10.20
N GLY A 131 -8.08 4.87 -9.49
CA GLY A 131 -7.85 4.15 -8.24
C GLY A 131 -8.54 4.66 -6.98
N LEU A 132 -9.26 5.78 -7.02
CA LEU A 132 -9.90 6.39 -5.84
C LEU A 132 -11.20 7.13 -6.19
N ASP A 133 -12.09 6.56 -7.01
CA ASP A 133 -13.47 7.08 -7.18
C ASP A 133 -14.35 6.88 -5.91
N GLY A 134 -13.74 6.86 -4.72
CA GLY A 134 -14.43 6.66 -3.44
C GLY A 134 -13.62 6.95 -2.17
N VAL A 135 -12.33 7.30 -2.23
CA VAL A 135 -11.55 7.70 -1.05
C VAL A 135 -10.70 8.93 -1.40
N GLU A 136 -11.22 10.11 -1.08
CA GLU A 136 -10.47 11.36 -1.16
C GLU A 136 -9.37 11.34 -0.08
N LEU A 137 -8.10 11.21 -0.50
CA LEU A 137 -6.97 11.46 0.39
C LEU A 137 -7.09 12.91 0.90
N PRO A 138 -7.04 13.17 2.22
CA PRO A 138 -7.13 14.54 2.72
C PRO A 138 -5.89 15.31 2.29
N THR A 139 -6.03 16.11 1.24
CA THR A 139 -5.02 17.09 0.85
C THR A 139 -5.10 18.23 1.85
N ARG A 140 -4.33 18.15 2.95
CA ARG A 140 -4.09 19.34 3.78
C ARG A 140 -3.31 20.35 2.93
N SER A 141 -4.02 21.26 2.29
CA SER A 141 -3.42 22.47 1.71
C SER A 141 -2.88 23.31 2.86
N LEU A 142 -1.56 23.31 3.05
CA LEU A 142 -0.93 24.40 3.79
C LEU A 142 -0.96 25.63 2.89
N SER A 143 -2.07 26.38 2.92
CA SER A 143 -2.10 27.74 2.40
C SER A 143 -1.27 28.60 3.36
N GLY A 144 0.02 28.71 3.08
CA GLY A 144 0.84 29.78 3.63
C GLY A 144 0.33 31.09 3.06
N ASN A 145 -0.33 31.91 3.88
CA ASN A 145 -0.55 33.30 3.55
C ASN A 145 0.49 34.13 4.28
N SER A 146 1.60 34.40 3.59
CA SER A 146 2.56 35.42 3.98
C SER A 146 2.07 36.78 3.52
N THR A 147 1.55 37.61 4.43
CA THR A 147 1.78 39.06 4.53
C THR A 147 0.81 39.68 5.55
N GLU A 148 1.34 40.28 6.61
CA GLU A 148 1.13 41.71 6.83
C GLU A 148 2.13 42.28 7.83
N THR A 149 2.53 43.51 7.55
CA THR A 149 3.55 44.32 8.21
C THR A 149 2.83 45.43 9.00
N VAL A 150 3.55 45.96 10.00
CA VAL A 150 3.26 47.07 10.93
C VAL A 150 2.55 46.67 12.22
#